data_AF-A0A0M9E8V4-F1
#
_entry.id   AF-A0A0M9E8V4-F1
#
_cell.length_a   1.000
_cell.length_b   1.000
_cell.length_c   1.000
_cell.angle_alpha   90.00
_cell.angle_beta   90.00
_cell.angle_gamma   90.00
#
_symmetry.space_group_name_H-M   'P 1'
#
loop_
_entity.id
_entity.type
_entity.pdbx_description
1 polymer ?
#
loop_
_entity_poly.entity_id
_entity_poly.type
_entity_poly.pdbx_seq_one_letter_code
_entity_poly.pdbx_strand_id
1 'polypeptide(L)'
;VDQTGNVFVTGSNKFTTSFYDGSEIFITLSGSRTDIFVAKYNASGKLLWVNQAGSPGIDYSFGITSISDQHILVTGYLVEAGNFNIGSLTPTSVESQCQFIVVYDADGNIISLFEDNNTSINDIYADQCGNIIVSGWGDGLSKMLYLRPDNKLSNVIRSLKMLARYDEDCFNFLPLQNKAQIGLPEIISLLKNN
;
A
#
# COMPACT_ATOMS: atom_id res chain seq x y z
N VAL A 1 2.17 12.20 -2.97
CA VAL A 1 2.37 13.17 -4.09
C VAL A 1 3.30 12.49 -5.07
N ASP A 2 2.97 12.44 -6.36
CA ASP A 2 3.87 11.84 -7.37
C ASP A 2 5.02 12.79 -7.78
N GLN A 3 5.88 12.35 -8.71
CA GLN A 3 7.06 13.12 -9.12
C GLN A 3 6.69 14.35 -9.95
N THR A 4 5.50 14.37 -10.54
CA THR A 4 4.95 15.52 -11.29
C THR A 4 4.23 16.53 -10.39
N GLY A 5 4.10 16.23 -9.09
CA GLY A 5 3.44 17.09 -8.12
C GLY A 5 1.93 16.87 -8.00
N ASN A 6 1.35 15.83 -8.59
CA ASN A 6 -0.04 15.50 -8.35
C ASN A 6 -0.21 14.96 -6.93
N VAL A 7 -1.31 15.36 -6.29
CA VAL A 7 -1.66 14.96 -4.93
C VAL A 7 -2.71 13.87 -5.00
N PHE A 8 -2.49 12.80 -4.26
CA PHE A 8 -3.47 11.73 -4.09
C PHE A 8 -3.99 11.78 -2.65
N VAL A 9 -5.31 11.71 -2.51
CA VAL A 9 -5.99 11.75 -1.23
C VAL A 9 -6.88 10.53 -1.15
N THR A 10 -6.88 9.88 0.01
CA THR A 10 -7.86 8.85 0.33
C THR A 10 -8.53 9.18 1.65
N GLY A 11 -9.71 8.62 1.84
CA GLY A 11 -10.44 8.68 3.09
C GLY A 11 -11.69 7.86 2.99
N SER A 12 -12.55 8.00 3.99
CA SER A 12 -13.85 7.35 4.03
C SER A 12 -14.96 8.38 4.06
N ASN A 13 -15.89 8.30 3.11
CA ASN A 13 -17.08 9.15 3.07
C ASN A 13 -18.26 8.42 3.70
N LYS A 14 -18.97 9.10 4.60
CA LYS A 14 -20.24 8.60 5.13
C LYS A 14 -21.39 9.16 4.30
N PHE A 15 -22.21 8.30 3.72
CA PHE A 15 -23.35 8.69 2.87
C PHE A 15 -22.91 9.47 1.62
N THR A 16 -23.38 10.70 1.47
CA THR A 16 -23.13 11.56 0.31
C THR A 16 -21.95 12.49 0.58
N THR A 17 -21.03 12.61 -0.37
CA THR A 17 -19.91 13.56 -0.29
C THR A 17 -19.63 14.17 -1.65
N SER A 18 -19.58 15.50 -1.68
CA SER A 18 -19.27 16.28 -2.88
C SER A 18 -17.80 16.65 -2.90
N PHE A 19 -17.17 16.43 -4.06
CA PHE A 19 -15.79 16.80 -4.34
C PHE A 19 -15.78 17.99 -5.29
N TYR A 20 -14.90 18.95 -5.02
CA TYR A 20 -14.81 20.22 -5.73
C TYR A 20 -13.53 20.28 -6.56
N ASP A 21 -13.58 20.93 -7.72
CA ASP A 21 -12.39 21.18 -8.56
C ASP A 21 -11.75 22.56 -8.33
N GLY A 22 -12.15 23.23 -7.24
CA GLY A 22 -11.68 24.54 -6.81
C GLY A 22 -12.84 25.41 -6.36
N SER A 23 -13.86 25.58 -7.22
CA SER A 23 -15.04 26.41 -6.93
C SER A 23 -16.38 25.72 -7.18
N GLU A 24 -16.42 24.74 -8.08
CA GLU A 24 -17.64 24.04 -8.44
C GLU A 24 -17.61 22.59 -7.95
N ILE A 25 -18.80 22.00 -7.77
CA ILE A 25 -18.91 20.57 -7.48
C ILE A 25 -18.54 19.83 -8.76
N PHE A 26 -17.44 19.10 -8.71
CA PHE A 26 -16.99 18.25 -9.80
C PHE A 26 -17.82 16.96 -9.85
N ILE A 27 -17.99 16.31 -8.70
CA ILE A 27 -18.77 15.08 -8.56
C ILE A 27 -19.34 14.97 -7.15
N THR A 28 -20.48 14.31 -7.03
CA THR A 28 -21.04 13.90 -5.74
C THR A 28 -21.09 12.38 -5.70
N LEU A 29 -20.32 11.80 -4.78
CA LEU A 29 -20.38 10.39 -4.47
C LEU A 29 -21.56 10.15 -3.53
N SER A 30 -22.29 9.06 -3.76
CA SER A 30 -23.42 8.65 -2.93
C SER A 30 -23.22 7.21 -2.47
N GLY A 31 -23.09 7.02 -1.17
CA GLY A 31 -23.10 5.71 -0.51
C GLY A 31 -24.32 5.56 0.39
N SER A 32 -24.69 4.32 0.69
CA SER A 32 -25.67 4.01 1.74
C SER A 32 -25.00 3.86 3.12
N ARG A 33 -23.68 3.67 3.14
CA ARG A 33 -22.84 3.48 4.33
C ARG A 33 -21.56 4.32 4.23
N THR A 34 -20.53 3.90 4.96
CA THR A 34 -19.20 4.49 4.86
C THR A 34 -18.44 3.72 3.80
N ASP A 35 -18.04 4.41 2.73
CA ASP A 35 -17.22 3.84 1.66
C ASP A 35 -15.87 4.55 1.60
N ILE A 36 -14.90 3.94 0.95
CA ILE A 36 -13.61 4.55 0.66
C ILE A 36 -13.74 5.46 -0.56
N PHE A 37 -13.02 6.56 -0.55
CA PHE A 37 -12.74 7.32 -1.76
C PHE A 37 -11.24 7.46 -2.00
N VAL A 38 -10.89 7.63 -3.27
CA VAL A 38 -9.55 8.03 -3.71
C VAL A 38 -9.72 9.16 -4.71
N ALA A 39 -8.98 10.24 -4.52
CA ALA A 39 -9.04 11.42 -5.38
C ALA A 39 -7.63 11.82 -5.82
N LYS A 40 -7.51 12.28 -7.07
CA LYS A 40 -6.29 12.87 -7.61
C LYS A 40 -6.52 14.34 -7.93
N TYR A 41 -5.60 15.17 -7.45
CA TYR A 41 -5.52 16.59 -7.77
C TYR A 41 -4.22 16.86 -8.49
N ASN A 42 -4.21 17.78 -9.45
CA ASN A 42 -2.97 18.24 -10.05
C ASN A 42 -2.18 19.15 -9.10
N ALA A 43 -0.95 19.50 -9.48
CA ALA A 43 -0.07 20.38 -8.69
C ALA A 43 -0.66 21.77 -8.39
N SER A 44 -1.66 22.21 -9.15
CA SER A 44 -2.39 23.47 -8.92
C SER A 44 -3.62 23.32 -8.02
N GLY A 45 -3.89 22.11 -7.51
CA GLY A 45 -5.05 21.80 -6.67
C GLY A 45 -6.36 21.57 -7.44
N LYS A 46 -6.32 21.46 -8.78
CA LYS A 46 -7.51 21.11 -9.57
C LYS A 46 -7.74 19.61 -9.50
N LEU A 47 -8.98 19.22 -9.19
CA LEU A 47 -9.39 17.82 -9.17
C LEU A 47 -9.36 17.22 -10.58
N LEU A 48 -8.72 16.07 -10.73
CA LEU A 48 -8.60 15.31 -11.98
C LEU A 48 -9.60 14.16 -12.03
N TRP A 49 -9.69 13.38 -10.97
CA TRP A 49 -10.64 12.28 -10.84
C TRP A 49 -10.91 11.93 -9.37
N VAL A 50 -12.05 11.28 -9.12
CA VAL A 50 -12.41 10.68 -7.85
C VAL A 50 -13.03 9.31 -8.11
N ASN A 51 -12.59 8.31 -7.37
CA ASN A 51 -13.17 6.98 -7.37
C ASN A 51 -13.71 6.64 -5.99
N GLN A 52 -14.91 6.07 -5.98
CA GLN A 52 -15.49 5.41 -4.80
C GLN A 52 -15.16 3.92 -4.87
N ALA A 53 -14.83 3.38 -3.71
CA ALA A 53 -14.49 1.99 -3.51
C ALA A 53 -15.17 1.51 -2.24
N GLY A 54 -15.89 0.40 -2.28
CA GLY A 54 -16.60 -0.06 -1.11
C GLY A 54 -17.28 -1.39 -1.29
N SER A 55 -17.77 -1.90 -0.19
CA SER A 55 -18.51 -3.14 -0.05
C SER A 55 -19.91 -2.82 0.47
N PRO A 56 -20.80 -3.81 0.65
CA PRO A 56 -22.09 -3.56 1.29
C PRO A 56 -22.00 -3.12 2.76
N GLY A 57 -20.83 -3.24 3.40
CA GLY A 57 -20.59 -2.87 4.79
C GLY A 57 -20.01 -1.45 4.98
N ILE A 58 -19.19 -1.30 6.01
CA ILE A 58 -18.53 -0.04 6.38
C ILE A 58 -17.05 -0.20 6.09
N ASP A 59 -16.52 0.59 5.17
CA ASP A 59 -15.15 0.47 4.70
C ASP A 59 -14.29 1.66 5.10
N TYR A 60 -13.06 1.34 5.50
CA TYR A 60 -12.10 2.32 5.98
C TYR A 60 -10.86 2.36 5.10
N SER A 61 -10.42 3.56 4.76
CA SER A 61 -9.08 3.78 4.20
C SER A 61 -8.12 4.19 5.30
N PHE A 62 -6.87 3.73 5.21
CA PHE A 62 -5.85 3.99 6.23
C PHE A 62 -4.63 4.72 5.68
N GLY A 63 -4.16 4.36 4.49
CA GLY A 63 -2.93 4.89 3.93
C GLY A 63 -2.97 4.98 2.42
N ILE A 64 -2.20 5.92 1.87
CA ILE A 64 -2.03 6.09 0.43
C ILE A 64 -0.60 6.48 0.10
N THR A 65 -0.05 5.85 -0.93
CA THR A 65 1.28 6.19 -1.42
C THR A 65 1.38 6.04 -2.94
N SER A 66 2.26 6.81 -3.57
CA SER A 66 2.59 6.68 -4.99
C SER A 66 3.93 5.99 -5.13
N ILE A 67 3.97 4.85 -5.83
CA ILE A 67 5.23 4.12 -6.10
C ILE A 67 5.90 4.59 -7.41
N SER A 68 5.14 5.30 -8.25
CA SER A 68 5.59 5.92 -9.50
C SER A 68 4.53 6.94 -9.96
N ASP A 69 4.80 7.72 -11.00
CA ASP A 69 3.81 8.61 -11.63
C ASP A 69 2.57 7.88 -12.19
N GLN A 70 2.67 6.56 -12.33
CA GLN A 70 1.63 5.74 -12.92
C GLN A 70 0.89 4.85 -11.92
N HIS A 71 1.35 4.73 -10.68
CA HIS A 71 0.82 3.72 -9.77
C HIS A 71 0.66 4.25 -8.35
N ILE A 72 -0.54 4.05 -7.83
CA ILE A 72 -0.95 4.49 -6.49
C ILE A 72 -1.41 3.27 -5.72
N LEU A 73 -0.93 3.15 -4.49
CA LEU A 73 -1.34 2.10 -3.57
C LEU A 73 -2.17 2.72 -2.47
N VAL A 74 -3.31 2.09 -2.17
CA VAL A 74 -4.18 2.46 -1.06
C VAL A 74 -4.37 1.25 -0.19
N THR A 75 -4.30 1.45 1.12
CA THR A 75 -4.55 0.41 2.12
C THR A 75 -5.81 0.70 2.89
N GLY A 76 -6.52 -0.33 3.29
CA GLY A 76 -7.74 -0.15 4.05
C GLY A 76 -8.32 -1.46 4.55
N TYR A 77 -9.56 -1.36 4.98
CA TYR A 77 -10.34 -2.43 5.57
C TYR A 77 -11.76 -2.42 5.04
N LEU A 78 -12.25 -3.62 4.74
CA LEU A 78 -13.57 -3.87 4.21
C LEU A 78 -14.39 -4.66 5.20
N VAL A 79 -15.69 -4.37 5.27
CA VAL A 79 -16.65 -5.15 6.03
C VAL A 79 -17.67 -5.73 5.06
N GLU A 80 -17.94 -7.03 5.09
CA GLU A 80 -18.71 -7.76 4.09
C GLU A 80 -18.03 -7.76 2.71
N ALA A 81 -16.71 -8.03 2.74
CA ALA A 81 -15.83 -7.99 1.58
C ALA A 81 -16.27 -8.90 0.43
N GLY A 82 -17.07 -9.95 0.67
CA GLY A 82 -17.55 -10.86 -0.38
C GLY A 82 -18.34 -10.19 -1.53
N ASN A 83 -18.73 -8.93 -1.38
CA ASN A 83 -19.39 -8.12 -2.40
C ASN A 83 -18.68 -6.76 -2.62
N PHE A 84 -17.39 -6.65 -2.27
CA PHE A 84 -16.66 -5.43 -2.52
C PHE A 84 -16.61 -5.12 -4.02
N ASN A 85 -17.11 -3.94 -4.34
CA ASN A 85 -17.32 -3.45 -5.67
C ASN A 85 -16.36 -2.29 -5.87
N ILE A 86 -15.22 -2.58 -6.50
CA ILE A 86 -14.47 -1.53 -7.17
C ILE A 86 -14.17 -1.93 -8.61
N GLY A 87 -14.95 -1.36 -9.53
CA GLY A 87 -14.83 -1.64 -10.95
C GLY A 87 -15.16 -3.10 -11.27
N SER A 88 -14.32 -3.76 -12.07
CA SER A 88 -14.54 -5.14 -12.53
C SER A 88 -13.88 -6.22 -11.67
N LEU A 89 -13.10 -5.83 -10.65
CA LEU A 89 -12.43 -6.79 -9.77
C LEU A 89 -13.36 -7.21 -8.64
N THR A 90 -13.54 -8.52 -8.50
CA THR A 90 -14.25 -9.12 -7.38
C THR A 90 -13.23 -9.70 -6.39
N PRO A 91 -13.33 -9.37 -5.11
CA PRO A 91 -12.67 -10.06 -4.00
C PRO A 91 -12.73 -11.57 -4.14
N THR A 92 -11.65 -12.22 -3.72
CA THR A 92 -11.63 -13.69 -3.66
C THR A 92 -12.04 -14.21 -2.30
N SER A 93 -11.93 -13.39 -1.24
CA SER A 93 -12.40 -13.76 0.09
C SER A 93 -13.88 -13.41 0.29
N VAL A 94 -14.69 -14.44 0.57
CA VAL A 94 -16.11 -14.32 0.99
C VAL A 94 -16.27 -13.94 2.47
N GLU A 95 -15.22 -13.44 3.11
CA GLU A 95 -15.23 -13.20 4.56
C GLU A 95 -15.86 -11.86 4.93
N SER A 96 -16.38 -11.78 6.15
CA SER A 96 -17.08 -10.61 6.65
C SER A 96 -16.17 -9.40 6.88
N GLN A 97 -14.86 -9.57 6.90
CA GLN A 97 -13.90 -8.51 7.23
C GLN A 97 -12.52 -8.80 6.60
N CYS A 98 -12.00 -7.91 5.76
CA CYS A 98 -10.73 -8.12 5.05
C CYS A 98 -9.91 -6.84 5.00
N GLN A 99 -8.60 -6.94 5.21
CA GLN A 99 -7.67 -5.84 4.99
C GLN A 99 -7.16 -5.92 3.56
N PHE A 100 -6.93 -4.78 2.94
CA PHE A 100 -6.53 -4.77 1.54
C PHE A 100 -5.41 -3.79 1.23
N ILE A 101 -4.72 -4.09 0.13
CA ILE A 101 -3.92 -3.15 -0.63
C ILE A 101 -4.47 -3.15 -2.05
N VAL A 102 -4.92 -2.01 -2.54
CA VAL A 102 -5.38 -1.84 -3.92
C VAL A 102 -4.38 -1.00 -4.69
N VAL A 103 -4.15 -1.36 -5.94
CA VAL A 103 -3.26 -0.67 -6.87
C VAL A 103 -4.11 0.00 -7.94
N TYR A 104 -4.01 1.33 -8.02
CA TYR A 104 -4.59 2.13 -9.08
C TYR A 104 -3.53 2.52 -10.11
N ASP A 105 -3.95 2.70 -11.36
CA ASP A 105 -3.19 3.39 -12.40
C ASP A 105 -3.29 4.92 -12.27
N ALA A 106 -2.58 5.66 -13.14
CA ALA A 106 -2.55 7.13 -13.15
C ALA A 106 -3.94 7.78 -13.33
N ASP A 107 -4.82 7.08 -14.04
CA ASP A 107 -6.15 7.52 -14.44
C ASP A 107 -7.23 7.10 -13.42
N GLY A 108 -6.82 6.36 -12.39
CA GLY A 108 -7.68 5.89 -11.33
C GLY A 108 -8.38 4.56 -11.63
N ASN A 109 -7.98 3.84 -12.67
CA ASN A 109 -8.46 2.46 -12.86
C ASN A 109 -7.72 1.52 -11.92
N ILE A 110 -8.38 0.47 -11.46
CA ILE A 110 -7.75 -0.52 -10.60
C ILE A 110 -7.03 -1.57 -11.43
N ILE A 111 -5.78 -1.83 -11.07
CA ILE A 111 -4.94 -2.84 -11.69
C ILE A 111 -4.90 -4.12 -10.84
N SER A 112 -4.90 -4.01 -9.51
CA SER A 112 -4.75 -5.16 -8.62
C SER A 112 -5.34 -4.90 -7.23
N LEU A 113 -5.75 -5.99 -6.57
CA LEU A 113 -6.24 -6.01 -5.19
C LEU A 113 -5.57 -7.17 -4.47
N PHE A 114 -5.05 -6.90 -3.27
CA PHE A 114 -4.43 -7.89 -2.38
C PHE A 114 -5.18 -7.88 -1.06
N GLU A 115 -5.56 -9.06 -0.57
CA GLU A 115 -6.37 -9.23 0.64
C GLU A 115 -5.57 -10.02 1.70
N ASP A 116 -5.67 -9.62 2.97
CA ASP A 116 -5.21 -10.40 4.13
C ASP A 116 -6.22 -10.26 5.27
N ASN A 117 -6.46 -11.38 5.95
CA ASN A 117 -7.45 -11.50 7.01
C ASN A 117 -6.80 -11.59 8.40
N ASN A 118 -5.46 -11.67 8.49
CA ASN A 118 -4.74 -11.94 9.74
C ASN A 118 -3.90 -10.78 10.27
N THR A 119 -3.84 -9.66 9.53
CA THR A 119 -3.06 -8.49 9.93
C THR A 119 -3.88 -7.23 9.70
N SER A 120 -3.89 -6.28 10.65
CA SER A 120 -4.42 -4.95 10.33
C SER A 120 -3.30 -4.04 9.86
N ILE A 121 -3.57 -3.36 8.75
CA ILE A 121 -2.68 -2.37 8.17
C ILE A 121 -3.04 -1.02 8.79
N ASN A 122 -2.04 -0.24 9.19
CA ASN A 122 -2.22 1.10 9.73
C ASN A 122 -1.77 2.17 8.74
N ASP A 123 -0.70 1.92 7.99
CA ASP A 123 -0.14 2.90 7.06
C ASP A 123 0.72 2.21 5.98
N ILE A 124 0.93 2.92 4.88
CA ILE A 124 1.75 2.51 3.75
C ILE A 124 2.66 3.65 3.28
N TYR A 125 3.93 3.33 3.07
CA TYR A 125 4.92 4.26 2.53
C TYR A 125 5.67 3.63 1.37
N ALA A 126 5.98 4.43 0.36
CA ALA A 126 6.88 4.05 -0.72
C ALA A 126 8.07 5.00 -0.76
N ASP A 127 9.27 4.46 -0.88
CA ASP A 127 10.47 5.27 -1.12
C ASP A 127 10.67 5.57 -2.61
N GLN A 128 11.67 6.41 -2.91
CA GLN A 128 11.99 6.82 -4.29
C GLN A 128 12.52 5.68 -5.17
N CYS A 129 12.99 4.59 -4.57
CA CYS A 129 13.41 3.38 -5.27
C CYS A 129 12.22 2.44 -5.54
N GLY A 130 11.01 2.83 -5.11
CA GLY A 130 9.77 2.06 -5.20
C GLY A 130 9.62 1.00 -4.11
N ASN A 131 10.50 0.97 -3.10
CA ASN A 131 10.33 0.02 -2.01
C ASN A 131 9.11 0.39 -1.20
N ILE A 132 8.26 -0.60 -0.90
CA ILE A 132 7.03 -0.39 -0.14
C ILE A 132 7.25 -0.87 1.29
N ILE A 133 6.87 -0.04 2.25
CA ILE A 133 6.78 -0.34 3.67
C ILE A 133 5.31 -0.29 4.07
N VAL A 134 4.76 -1.42 4.50
CA VAL A 134 3.43 -1.48 5.11
C VAL A 134 3.61 -1.71 6.60
N SER A 135 2.99 -0.86 7.42
CA SER A 135 3.01 -0.99 8.87
C SER A 135 1.66 -1.49 9.38
N GLY A 136 1.68 -2.28 10.44
CA GLY A 136 0.48 -2.88 10.99
C GLY A 136 0.72 -3.74 12.21
N TRP A 137 -0.32 -4.41 12.66
CA TRP A 137 -0.29 -5.37 13.76
C TRP A 137 -0.98 -6.67 13.35
N GLY A 138 -0.45 -7.81 13.81
CA GLY A 138 -1.07 -9.11 13.61
C GLY A 138 -0.48 -10.12 14.57
N ASP A 139 -1.32 -11.01 15.13
CA ASP A 139 -0.92 -12.03 16.10
C ASP A 139 -0.18 -11.47 17.35
N GLY A 140 -0.47 -10.22 17.73
CA GLY A 140 0.17 -9.53 18.85
C GLY A 140 1.55 -8.92 18.55
N LEU A 141 1.99 -8.91 17.29
CA LEU A 141 3.27 -8.33 16.86
C LEU A 141 3.07 -7.18 15.88
N SER A 142 3.91 -6.14 15.99
CA SER A 142 4.06 -5.14 14.93
C SER A 142 4.68 -5.81 13.70
N LYS A 143 4.04 -5.66 12.54
CA LYS A 143 4.53 -6.20 11.26
C LYS A 143 4.99 -5.03 10.38
N MET A 144 6.18 -5.15 9.80
CA MET A 144 6.68 -4.29 8.73
C MET A 144 7.02 -5.17 7.53
N LEU A 145 6.41 -4.92 6.38
CA LEU A 145 6.72 -5.61 5.13
C LEU A 145 7.57 -4.69 4.25
N TYR A 146 8.74 -5.17 3.83
CA TYR A 146 9.62 -4.46 2.91
C TYR A 146 9.68 -5.19 1.57
N LEU A 147 9.25 -4.54 0.50
CA LEU A 147 9.25 -5.10 -0.85
C LEU A 147 10.25 -4.36 -1.73
N ARG A 148 11.24 -5.06 -2.29
CA ARG A 148 12.15 -4.50 -3.29
C ARG A 148 11.55 -4.61 -4.69
N PRO A 149 11.44 -3.53 -5.47
CA PRO A 149 11.13 -3.63 -6.88
C PRO A 149 12.41 -3.95 -7.63
N ASP A 150 12.53 -5.17 -8.13
CA ASP A 150 13.34 -5.42 -9.32
C ASP A 150 12.59 -4.87 -10.55
N ASN A 151 12.48 -3.54 -10.64
CA ASN A 151 12.08 -2.67 -11.75
C ASN A 151 10.86 -3.04 -12.62
N LYS A 152 10.09 -4.08 -12.31
CA LYS A 152 8.83 -4.39 -12.98
C LYS A 152 7.72 -4.44 -11.94
N LEU A 153 6.67 -3.65 -12.15
CA LEU A 153 5.44 -3.68 -11.36
C LEU A 153 4.89 -5.10 -11.19
N SER A 154 5.05 -5.97 -12.20
CA SER A 154 4.71 -7.39 -12.12
C SER A 154 5.36 -8.10 -10.94
N ASN A 155 6.55 -7.67 -10.54
CA ASN A 155 7.31 -8.28 -9.46
C ASN A 155 6.93 -7.70 -8.10
N VAL A 156 6.54 -6.41 -8.03
CA VAL A 156 5.89 -5.83 -6.85
C VAL A 156 4.58 -6.57 -6.58
N ILE A 157 3.72 -6.70 -7.60
CA ILE A 157 2.46 -7.46 -7.57
C ILE A 157 2.72 -8.92 -7.16
N ARG A 158 3.78 -9.56 -7.69
CA ARG A 158 4.15 -10.94 -7.33
C ARG A 158 4.73 -11.08 -5.91
N SER A 159 5.32 -10.01 -5.36
CA SER A 159 5.99 -10.00 -4.05
C SER A 159 5.09 -9.54 -2.90
N LEU A 160 3.90 -9.00 -3.20
CA LEU A 160 2.83 -8.69 -2.23
C LEU A 160 2.19 -9.98 -1.67
N LYS A 161 2.99 -10.81 -1.01
CA LYS A 161 2.55 -11.95 -0.21
C LYS A 161 2.54 -11.50 1.25
N MET A 162 1.35 -11.33 1.83
CA MET A 162 1.23 -10.98 3.24
C MET A 162 1.49 -12.22 4.10
N LEU A 163 2.73 -12.31 4.62
CA LEU A 163 3.15 -12.83 5.93
C LEU A 163 4.69 -12.87 5.98
N ALA A 164 5.30 -12.05 6.83
CA ALA A 164 6.57 -12.41 7.45
C ALA A 164 6.24 -13.05 8.81
N ARG A 165 6.38 -14.38 8.90
CA ARG A 165 6.56 -15.01 10.21
C ARG A 165 7.87 -14.47 10.78
N TYR A 166 7.88 -14.14 12.07
CA TYR A 166 9.13 -13.97 12.81
C TYR A 166 9.83 -15.33 12.80
N ASP A 167 10.73 -15.53 11.83
CA ASP A 167 11.62 -16.67 11.76
C ASP A 167 13.03 -16.09 11.94
N GLU A 168 13.69 -16.45 13.05
CA GLU A 168 15.01 -15.91 13.42
C GLU A 168 16.10 -16.23 12.38
N ASP A 169 15.79 -17.05 11.37
CA ASP A 169 16.71 -17.45 10.31
C ASP A 169 16.71 -16.54 9.05
N CYS A 170 15.82 -15.54 8.94
CA CYS A 170 15.70 -14.71 7.73
C CYS A 170 16.59 -13.45 7.67
N PHE A 171 17.54 -13.26 8.59
CA PHE A 171 18.48 -12.11 8.57
C PHE A 171 19.91 -12.44 8.06
N ASN A 172 20.06 -13.51 7.28
CA ASN A 172 21.33 -13.81 6.59
C ASN A 172 21.37 -13.27 5.15
N PHE A 173 21.09 -11.98 4.92
CA PHE A 173 21.50 -11.28 3.70
C PHE A 173 21.82 -9.80 3.94
N LEU A 174 22.78 -9.58 4.83
CA LEU A 174 23.76 -8.49 4.71
C LEU A 174 25.13 -9.15 4.87
N PRO A 175 26.16 -8.81 4.05
CA PRO A 175 27.50 -9.30 4.33
C PRO A 175 27.93 -8.72 5.67
N LEU A 176 27.99 -9.59 6.68
CA LEU A 176 28.59 -9.32 7.97
C LEU A 176 30.08 -9.01 7.75
N GLN A 177 30.46 -7.75 7.86
CA GLN A 177 31.78 -7.36 8.34
C GLN A 177 31.59 -6.23 9.35
N ASN A 178 31.74 -6.41 10.66
CA ASN A 178 32.10 -7.57 11.44
C ASN A 178 31.50 -7.41 12.84
N LYS A 179 30.98 -8.51 13.38
CA LYS A 179 30.75 -8.72 14.80
C LYS A 179 32.08 -8.53 15.55
N ALA A 180 32.07 -7.76 16.63
CA ALA A 180 32.90 -8.10 17.78
C ALA A 180 32.14 -9.21 18.51
N GLN A 181 32.64 -10.42 18.76
CA GLN A 181 34.01 -10.82 19.10
C GLN A 181 34.41 -12.13 18.37
N ILE A 182 35.56 -12.10 17.69
CA ILE A 182 36.78 -12.93 17.87
C ILE A 182 37.90 -12.05 17.25
N GLY A 183 38.98 -11.81 17.99
CA GLY A 183 40.02 -10.85 17.60
C GLY A 183 40.98 -11.40 16.54
N LEU A 184 41.17 -10.68 15.43
CA LEU A 184 42.05 -11.07 14.31
C LEU A 184 43.25 -10.10 14.12
N PRO A 185 44.26 -10.14 15.01
CA PRO A 185 45.65 -9.87 14.61
C PRO A 185 46.10 -10.75 13.42
N GLU A 186 45.36 -11.83 13.11
CA GLU A 186 45.59 -12.76 11.99
C GLU A 186 45.13 -12.23 10.61
N ILE A 187 44.22 -11.25 10.52
CA ILE A 187 43.75 -10.68 9.23
C ILE A 187 44.81 -9.79 8.57
N ILE A 188 45.67 -9.13 9.35
CA ILE A 188 46.64 -8.17 8.80
C ILE A 188 47.75 -8.87 8.00
N SER A 189 48.02 -10.17 8.24
CA SER A 189 49.01 -10.90 7.44
C SER A 189 48.50 -11.33 6.06
N LEU A 190 47.17 -11.48 5.90
CA LEU A 190 46.55 -11.95 4.66
C LEU A 190 46.36 -10.84 3.60
N LEU A 191 46.39 -9.57 4.00
CA LEU A 191 46.17 -8.42 3.12
C LEU A 191 47.46 -7.81 2.53
N LYS A 192 48.64 -8.40 2.79
CA LYS A 192 49.92 -7.89 2.23
C LYS A 192 50.47 -8.67 1.03
N ASN A 193 49.83 -9.75 0.58
CA ASN A 193 50.37 -10.62 -0.47
C ASN A 193 49.36 -10.98 -1.58
N ASN A 194 48.46 -10.08 -1.98
CA ASN A 194 47.76 -10.15 -3.28
C ASN A 194 47.46 -8.74 -3.78
#